data_AF-A0A9K3L6R2-F1
#
_entry.id   AF-A0A9K3L6R2-F1
#
_cell.length_a   1.000
_cell.length_b   1.000
_cell.length_c   1.000
_cell.angle_alpha   90.00
_cell.angle_beta   90.00
_cell.angle_gamma   90.00
#
_symmetry.space_group_name_H-M   'P 1'
#
loop_
_entity.id
_entity.type
_entity.pdbx_description
1 polymer ?
#
loop_
_entity_poly.entity_id
_entity_poly.type
_entity_poly.pdbx_seq_one_letter_code
_entity_poly.pdbx_strand_id
1 'polypeptide(L)'
;MVSHFPSPTVSSPFFISIRNKHSSRQIKRLFKNNPARRRIQIKNSRNNNNNNQEIDYDLNRNNIPKPQFAPILDPPPPSLPNGWNPPPSDDIQLPEYPFRVSRTKNKPNDAVGFLPVYSEFRKDGARTTTRIKKVSGDQDIFMNELRAALQIPIPNNPKEDTVRIRTGGTIEVKGNRVQEVKQWLAGLGF
;
A
#
# COMPACT_ATOMS: atom_id res chain seq x y z
N MET A 1 -7.75 -57.25 -30.48
CA MET A 1 -8.33 -57.09 -29.12
C MET A 1 -7.98 -55.69 -28.65
N VAL A 2 -8.95 -54.77 -28.60
CA VAL A 2 -8.72 -53.35 -28.28
C VAL A 2 -9.17 -53.10 -26.84
N SER A 3 -8.21 -52.87 -25.94
CA SER A 3 -8.44 -52.57 -24.53
C SER A 3 -8.84 -51.11 -24.35
N HIS A 4 -10.11 -50.87 -23.98
CA HIS A 4 -10.59 -49.55 -23.53
C HIS A 4 -10.24 -49.37 -22.04
N PHE A 5 -9.44 -48.36 -21.72
CA PHE A 5 -9.24 -47.89 -20.35
C PHE A 5 -10.25 -46.78 -20.03
N PRO A 6 -11.00 -46.85 -18.92
CA PRO A 6 -11.89 -45.77 -18.50
C PRO A 6 -11.10 -44.61 -17.89
N SER A 7 -11.47 -43.39 -18.29
CA SER A 7 -10.91 -42.12 -17.80
C SER A 7 -11.31 -41.84 -16.35
N PRO A 8 -10.44 -41.23 -15.52
CA PRO A 8 -10.79 -40.84 -14.16
C PRO A 8 -11.75 -39.63 -14.15
N THR A 9 -12.85 -39.77 -13.43
CA THR A 9 -13.80 -38.69 -13.13
C THR A 9 -13.17 -37.70 -12.15
N VAL A 10 -13.01 -36.45 -12.57
CA VAL A 10 -12.53 -35.35 -11.72
C VAL A 10 -13.65 -34.98 -10.75
N SER A 11 -13.49 -35.36 -9.49
CA SER A 11 -14.35 -34.95 -8.37
C SER A 11 -14.23 -33.44 -8.15
N SER A 12 -15.31 -32.70 -8.41
CA SER A 12 -15.43 -31.28 -8.12
C SER A 12 -15.09 -30.94 -6.66
N PRO A 13 -14.32 -29.88 -6.39
CA PRO A 13 -14.04 -29.47 -5.02
C PRO A 13 -15.35 -29.01 -4.36
N PHE A 14 -15.67 -29.62 -3.21
CA PHE A 14 -16.75 -29.17 -2.35
C PHE A 14 -16.45 -27.74 -1.90
N PHE A 15 -17.17 -26.77 -2.46
CA PHE A 15 -17.22 -25.42 -1.90
C PHE A 15 -17.88 -25.51 -0.53
N ILE A 16 -17.07 -25.43 0.53
CA ILE A 16 -17.56 -25.33 1.90
C ILE A 16 -18.28 -23.98 2.01
N SER A 17 -19.60 -24.00 1.82
CA SER A 17 -20.45 -22.84 2.06
C SER A 17 -20.46 -22.56 3.56
N ILE A 18 -19.67 -21.57 3.99
CA ILE A 18 -19.66 -21.09 5.37
C ILE A 18 -21.03 -20.41 5.60
N ARG A 19 -22.01 -21.20 6.05
CA ARG A 19 -23.33 -20.70 6.41
C ARG A 19 -23.20 -19.84 7.66
N ASN A 20 -23.14 -18.53 7.47
CA ASN A 20 -23.26 -17.59 8.59
C ASN A 20 -24.63 -17.78 9.25
N LYS A 21 -24.65 -18.12 10.55
CA LYS A 21 -25.87 -18.32 11.34
C LYS A 21 -26.71 -17.03 11.51
N HIS A 22 -26.16 -15.89 11.10
CA HIS A 22 -26.80 -14.59 11.25
C HIS A 22 -26.94 -13.90 9.90
N SER A 23 -28.10 -13.27 9.69
CA SER A 23 -28.32 -12.41 8.52
C SER A 23 -27.36 -11.22 8.56
N SER A 24 -27.01 -10.67 7.40
CA SER A 24 -26.15 -9.47 7.30
C SER A 24 -26.68 -8.29 8.13
N ARG A 25 -28.01 -8.14 8.23
CA ARG A 25 -28.67 -7.16 9.12
C ARG A 25 -28.42 -7.46 10.60
N GLN A 26 -28.55 -8.71 11.01
CA GLN A 26 -28.34 -9.13 12.39
C GLN A 26 -26.87 -8.97 12.80
N ILE A 27 -25.94 -9.34 11.92
CA ILE A 27 -24.50 -9.08 12.08
C ILE A 27 -24.27 -7.57 12.27
N LYS A 28 -24.76 -6.73 11.35
CA LYS A 28 -24.63 -5.25 11.47
C LYS A 28 -25.21 -4.70 12.78
N ARG A 29 -26.36 -5.22 13.24
CA ARG A 29 -27.00 -4.81 14.52
C ARG A 29 -26.17 -5.21 15.74
N LEU A 30 -25.68 -6.45 15.77
CA LEU A 30 -24.79 -6.94 16.83
C LEU A 30 -23.47 -6.17 16.88
N PHE A 31 -22.90 -5.82 15.72
CA PHE A 31 -21.68 -5.00 15.64
C PHE A 31 -21.90 -3.53 16.03
N LYS A 32 -23.08 -2.95 15.81
CA LYS A 32 -23.41 -1.58 16.23
C LYS A 32 -23.45 -1.44 17.76
N ASN A 33 -23.98 -2.44 18.45
CA ASN A 33 -24.08 -2.46 19.92
C ASN A 33 -22.93 -3.23 20.58
N ASN A 34 -21.88 -3.58 19.82
CA ASN A 34 -20.78 -4.37 20.34
C ASN A 34 -19.98 -3.56 21.38
N PRO A 35 -19.85 -4.01 22.63
CA PRO A 35 -19.08 -3.31 23.66
C PRO A 35 -17.62 -3.08 23.25
N ALA A 36 -17.04 -3.93 22.40
CA ALA A 36 -15.70 -3.72 21.84
C ALA A 36 -15.63 -2.47 20.94
N ARG A 37 -16.66 -2.23 20.12
CA ARG A 37 -16.76 -1.02 19.29
C ARG A 37 -16.86 0.22 20.16
N ARG A 38 -17.68 0.17 21.22
CA ARG A 38 -17.81 1.26 22.20
C ARG A 38 -16.48 1.53 22.90
N ARG A 39 -15.71 0.49 23.26
CA ARG A 39 -14.36 0.63 23.85
C ARG A 39 -13.36 1.28 22.89
N ILE A 40 -13.35 0.88 21.60
CA ILE A 40 -12.48 1.51 20.58
C ILE A 40 -12.87 2.97 20.38
N GLN A 41 -14.16 3.28 20.29
CA GLN A 41 -14.67 4.64 20.20
C GLN A 41 -14.25 5.48 21.42
N ILE A 42 -14.44 4.96 22.64
CA ILE A 42 -14.00 5.64 23.87
C ILE A 42 -12.49 5.84 23.90
N LYS A 43 -11.70 4.84 23.47
CA LYS A 43 -10.23 4.96 23.40
C LYS A 43 -9.81 6.04 22.41
N ASN A 44 -10.43 6.08 21.23
CA ASN A 44 -10.19 7.12 20.23
C ASN A 44 -10.62 8.50 20.75
N SER A 45 -11.78 8.60 21.40
CA SER A 45 -12.26 9.85 22.02
C SER A 45 -11.37 10.31 23.17
N ARG A 46 -10.79 9.41 23.97
CA ARG A 46 -9.84 9.77 25.05
C ARG A 46 -8.49 10.22 24.51
N ASN A 47 -8.00 9.57 23.44
CA ASN A 47 -6.80 10.04 22.74
C ASN A 47 -7.05 11.41 22.09
N ASN A 48 -8.26 11.66 21.59
CA ASN A 48 -8.64 12.95 21.02
C ASN A 48 -8.88 14.03 22.10
N ASN A 49 -9.43 13.72 23.27
CA ASN A 49 -9.70 14.76 24.29
C ASN A 49 -8.45 15.34 24.98
N ASN A 50 -7.27 14.72 24.82
CA ASN A 50 -6.01 15.35 25.22
C ASN A 50 -5.42 16.28 24.15
N ASN A 51 -6.01 16.29 22.95
CA ASN A 51 -5.65 17.16 21.83
C ASN A 51 -6.94 17.78 21.28
N ASN A 52 -7.35 18.96 21.76
CA ASN A 52 -8.41 19.75 21.12
C ASN A 52 -8.25 19.72 19.59
N GLN A 53 -9.02 18.87 18.91
CA GLN A 53 -9.03 18.69 17.46
C GLN A 53 -10.46 18.48 16.97
N GLU A 54 -11.24 19.55 17.06
CA GLU A 54 -11.98 20.01 15.88
C GLU A 54 -11.02 20.89 15.06
N ILE A 55 -9.98 20.27 14.48
CA ILE A 55 -9.16 20.92 13.45
C ILE A 55 -9.61 20.33 12.12
N ASP A 56 -10.64 20.98 11.60
CA ASP A 56 -10.87 21.30 10.19
C ASP A 56 -10.18 20.39 9.16
N TYR A 57 -10.99 19.56 8.49
CA TYR A 57 -10.53 18.70 7.40
C TYR A 57 -9.94 19.51 6.23
N ASP A 58 -10.26 20.80 6.14
CA ASP A 58 -9.75 21.72 5.12
C ASP A 58 -8.34 22.26 5.46
N LEU A 59 -7.99 22.46 6.74
CA LEU A 59 -6.64 22.90 7.14
C LEU A 59 -5.58 21.82 6.91
N ASN A 60 -5.92 20.54 7.08
CA ASN A 60 -4.98 19.46 6.84
C ASN A 60 -4.70 19.22 5.35
N ARG A 61 -5.67 19.46 4.45
CA ARG A 61 -5.41 19.41 2.99
C ARG A 61 -4.40 20.47 2.54
N ASN A 62 -4.40 21.63 3.22
CA ASN A 62 -3.50 22.73 2.89
C ASN A 62 -2.02 22.45 3.24
N ASN A 63 -1.74 21.41 4.02
CA ASN A 63 -0.38 20.99 4.36
C ASN A 63 0.08 19.72 3.60
N ILE A 64 -0.60 19.39 2.51
CA ILE A 64 -0.11 18.37 1.57
C ILE A 64 0.93 19.06 0.68
N PRO A 65 2.17 18.52 0.56
CA PRO A 65 3.16 19.09 -0.32
C PRO A 65 2.68 19.02 -1.76
N LYS A 66 2.99 20.05 -2.55
CA LYS A 66 2.70 20.07 -3.98
C LYS A 66 3.67 19.13 -4.70
N PRO A 67 3.20 18.24 -5.60
CA PRO A 67 4.10 17.38 -6.38
C PRO A 67 4.97 18.24 -7.29
N GLN A 68 6.28 18.01 -7.25
CA GLN A 68 7.27 18.64 -8.10
C GLN A 68 7.43 17.90 -9.42
N PHE A 69 7.21 16.58 -9.43
CA PHE A 69 7.38 15.76 -10.62
C PHE A 69 6.06 15.16 -11.07
N ALA A 70 5.75 15.33 -12.36
CA ALA A 70 4.62 14.65 -12.98
C ALA A 70 5.00 13.19 -13.33
N PRO A 71 4.04 12.25 -13.30
CA PRO A 71 4.23 10.94 -13.90
C PRO A 71 4.51 11.09 -15.40
N ILE A 72 5.45 10.30 -15.90
CA ILE A 72 5.81 10.27 -17.33
C ILE A 72 4.82 9.38 -18.09
N LEU A 73 4.39 8.30 -17.44
CA LEU A 73 3.49 7.30 -17.99
C LEU A 73 2.09 7.49 -17.39
N ASP A 74 1.21 8.15 -18.14
CA ASP A 74 -0.20 8.31 -17.80
C ASP A 74 -1.09 7.72 -18.92
N PRO A 75 -1.76 6.57 -18.67
CA PRO A 75 -1.78 5.81 -17.42
C PRO A 75 -0.47 5.03 -17.16
N PRO A 76 -0.15 4.74 -15.89
CA PRO A 76 1.00 3.92 -15.52
C PRO A 76 0.85 2.49 -16.05
N PRO A 77 1.96 1.79 -16.29
CA PRO A 77 1.91 0.47 -16.90
C PRO A 77 1.18 -0.54 -16.00
N PRO A 78 0.37 -1.44 -16.58
CA PRO A 78 -0.48 -2.34 -15.83
C PRO A 78 0.36 -3.30 -14.96
N SER A 79 -0.04 -3.46 -13.70
CA SER A 79 0.55 -4.45 -12.81
C SER A 79 -0.04 -5.82 -13.09
N LEU A 80 0.80 -6.83 -13.28
CA LEU A 80 0.40 -8.23 -13.34
C LEU A 80 -0.15 -8.72 -11.98
N PRO A 81 -0.91 -9.82 -11.93
CA PRO A 81 -1.44 -10.38 -10.68
C PRO A 81 -0.37 -10.74 -9.64
N ASN A 82 0.85 -11.06 -10.08
CA ASN A 82 2.01 -11.29 -9.21
C ASN A 82 2.63 -9.98 -8.66
N GLY A 83 2.07 -8.82 -9.01
CA GLY A 83 2.54 -7.50 -8.61
C GLY A 83 3.82 -7.04 -9.30
N TRP A 84 4.15 -7.64 -10.45
CA TRP A 84 5.20 -7.18 -11.36
C TRP A 84 4.66 -6.09 -12.29
N ASN A 85 5.48 -5.09 -12.58
CA ASN A 85 5.21 -4.01 -13.52
C ASN A 85 6.39 -3.98 -14.51
N PRO A 86 6.19 -3.78 -15.81
CA PRO A 86 7.31 -3.61 -16.72
C PRO A 86 8.08 -2.32 -16.38
N PRO A 87 9.41 -2.28 -16.60
CA PRO A 87 10.13 -1.01 -16.65
C PRO A 87 9.66 -0.17 -17.85
N PRO A 88 9.95 1.13 -17.89
CA PRO A 88 9.71 1.95 -19.09
C PRO A 88 10.50 1.38 -20.29
N SER A 89 9.94 1.54 -21.48
CA SER A 89 10.62 1.21 -22.74
C SER A 89 11.83 2.14 -22.96
N ASP A 90 12.85 1.65 -23.66
CA ASP A 90 14.09 2.41 -23.93
C ASP A 90 13.85 3.70 -24.75
N ASP A 91 12.74 3.77 -25.49
CA ASP A 91 12.34 4.96 -26.27
C ASP A 91 11.92 6.15 -25.39
N ILE A 92 11.64 5.90 -24.10
CA ILE A 92 11.16 6.91 -23.16
C ILE A 92 12.34 7.56 -22.46
N GLN A 93 12.53 8.85 -22.71
CA GLN A 93 13.53 9.65 -21.99
C GLN A 93 13.03 9.96 -20.58
N LEU A 94 13.65 9.33 -19.58
CA LEU A 94 13.37 9.65 -18.18
C LEU A 94 14.04 10.96 -17.79
N PRO A 95 13.33 11.86 -17.09
CA PRO A 95 13.96 13.01 -16.46
C PRO A 95 14.90 12.53 -15.34
N GLU A 96 15.91 13.34 -15.07
CA GLU A 96 16.81 13.08 -13.95
C GLU A 96 16.11 13.44 -12.64
N TYR A 97 15.90 12.43 -11.80
CA TYR A 97 15.34 12.60 -10.47
C TYR A 97 16.45 12.73 -9.43
N PRO A 98 16.29 13.58 -8.39
CA PRO A 98 17.25 13.69 -7.28
C PRO A 98 17.26 12.43 -6.39
N PHE A 99 16.31 11.52 -6.59
CA PHE A 99 16.21 10.23 -5.93
C PHE A 99 16.05 9.12 -6.96
N ARG A 100 16.41 7.90 -6.56
CA ARG A 100 16.26 6.70 -7.39
C ARG A 100 15.77 5.53 -6.57
N VAL A 101 14.85 4.76 -7.15
CA VAL A 101 14.39 3.48 -6.58
C VAL A 101 14.93 2.33 -7.42
N SER A 102 15.78 1.50 -6.81
CA SER A 102 16.34 0.33 -7.50
C SER A 102 15.42 -0.89 -7.39
N ARG A 103 15.12 -1.53 -8.52
CA ARG A 103 14.35 -2.78 -8.55
C ARG A 103 15.08 -3.94 -7.86
N THR A 104 14.35 -5.01 -7.59
CA THR A 104 14.96 -6.26 -7.07
C THR A 104 15.96 -6.84 -8.08
N LYS A 105 17.07 -7.41 -7.58
CA LYS A 105 18.14 -7.99 -8.41
C LYS A 105 18.07 -9.52 -8.35
N ASN A 106 18.94 -10.20 -9.09
CA ASN A 106 19.15 -11.65 -9.06
C ASN A 106 17.89 -12.44 -9.46
N LYS A 107 17.22 -11.99 -10.52
CA LYS A 107 16.14 -12.79 -11.12
C LYS A 107 16.72 -13.82 -12.08
N PRO A 108 16.05 -14.97 -12.25
CA PRO A 108 16.43 -15.92 -13.28
C PRO A 108 16.50 -15.23 -14.65
N ASN A 109 17.46 -15.64 -15.49
CA ASN A 109 17.64 -15.15 -16.86
C ASN A 109 17.85 -13.63 -16.97
N ASP A 110 18.48 -13.02 -15.95
CA ASP A 110 18.73 -11.57 -15.88
C ASP A 110 17.47 -10.71 -16.06
N ALA A 111 16.31 -11.26 -15.69
CA ALA A 111 15.04 -10.58 -15.85
C ALA A 111 14.94 -9.33 -14.95
N VAL A 112 14.18 -8.34 -15.40
CA VAL A 112 13.94 -7.13 -14.62
C VAL A 112 13.12 -7.46 -13.37
N GLY A 113 13.63 -7.05 -12.21
CA GLY A 113 13.00 -7.34 -10.93
C GLY A 113 11.69 -6.59 -10.69
N PHE A 114 11.12 -6.83 -9.52
CA PHE A 114 9.95 -6.12 -8.97
C PHE A 114 10.37 -4.80 -8.32
N LEU A 115 9.44 -3.85 -8.29
CA LEU A 115 9.51 -2.67 -7.42
C LEU A 115 9.64 -3.11 -5.94
N PRO A 116 10.54 -2.50 -5.16
CA PRO A 116 10.88 -2.91 -3.79
C PRO A 116 9.86 -2.40 -2.74
N VAL A 117 8.57 -2.58 -3.02
CA VAL A 117 7.45 -2.12 -2.19
C VAL A 117 6.72 -3.33 -1.60
N TYR A 118 6.63 -3.39 -0.28
CA TYR A 118 6.11 -4.54 0.46
C TYR A 118 5.09 -4.11 1.51
N SER A 119 4.16 -4.98 1.86
CA SER A 119 3.35 -4.85 3.08
C SER A 119 4.02 -5.60 4.23
N GLU A 120 4.06 -4.96 5.39
CA GLU A 120 4.47 -5.55 6.66
C GLU A 120 3.26 -5.58 7.58
N PHE A 121 2.91 -6.78 8.05
CA PHE A 121 1.85 -7.02 9.01
C PHE A 121 2.47 -7.41 10.33
N ARG A 122 2.16 -6.69 11.40
CA ARG A 122 2.55 -7.13 12.75
C ARG A 122 1.73 -8.37 13.15
N LYS A 123 2.24 -9.11 14.14
CA LYS A 123 1.53 -10.23 14.76
C LYS A 123 0.09 -9.80 15.09
N ASP A 124 -0.87 -10.63 14.68
CA ASP A 124 -2.32 -10.42 14.83
C ASP A 124 -2.94 -9.32 13.94
N GLY A 125 -2.20 -8.80 12.96
CA GLY A 125 -2.71 -7.81 11.99
C GLY A 125 -2.99 -6.43 12.58
N ALA A 126 -2.59 -6.18 13.83
CA ALA A 126 -2.88 -4.95 14.57
C ALA A 126 -2.30 -3.69 13.91
N ARG A 127 -1.22 -3.83 13.13
CA ARG A 127 -0.63 -2.75 12.35
C ARG A 127 -0.21 -3.30 10.99
N THR A 128 -0.64 -2.61 9.94
CA THR A 128 -0.18 -2.79 8.57
C THR A 128 0.62 -1.58 8.16
N THR A 129 1.76 -1.80 7.54
CA THR A 129 2.67 -0.73 7.10
C THR A 129 3.22 -1.09 5.74
N THR A 130 3.25 -0.14 4.81
CA THR A 130 3.91 -0.30 3.52
C THR A 130 5.37 0.10 3.67
N ARG A 131 6.28 -0.79 3.24
CA ARG A 131 7.73 -0.60 3.29
C ARG A 131 8.27 -0.42 1.89
N ILE A 132 8.98 0.67 1.65
CA ILE A 132 9.67 0.99 0.41
C ILE A 132 11.16 0.86 0.68
N LYS A 133 11.82 -0.06 -0.01
CA LYS A 133 13.26 -0.33 0.15
C LYS A 133 14.03 0.20 -1.05
N LYS A 134 15.36 0.24 -0.95
CA LYS A 134 16.27 0.57 -2.06
C LYS A 134 16.01 1.95 -2.67
N VAL A 135 15.61 2.91 -1.84
CA VAL A 135 15.57 4.33 -2.19
C VAL A 135 16.97 4.90 -1.94
N SER A 136 17.48 5.64 -2.91
CA SER A 136 18.81 6.26 -2.92
C SER A 136 18.71 7.70 -3.43
N GLY A 137 19.72 8.54 -3.16
CA GLY A 137 19.67 9.98 -3.43
C GLY A 137 18.95 10.75 -2.32
N ASP A 138 18.30 11.84 -2.67
CA ASP A 138 17.60 12.72 -1.72
C ASP A 138 16.28 12.10 -1.23
N GLN A 139 16.32 11.55 -0.01
CA GLN A 139 15.17 10.89 0.60
C GLN A 139 14.10 11.89 1.06
N ASP A 140 14.46 13.13 1.37
CA ASP A 140 13.50 14.13 1.86
C ASP A 140 12.61 14.61 0.71
N ILE A 141 13.19 14.83 -0.47
CA ILE A 141 12.43 15.11 -1.69
C ILE A 141 11.52 13.92 -2.01
N PHE A 142 12.05 12.68 -1.99
CA PHE A 142 11.24 11.48 -2.22
C PHE A 142 10.04 11.40 -1.26
N MET A 143 10.25 11.70 0.02
CA MET A 143 9.18 11.68 1.04
C MET A 143 8.10 12.72 0.77
N ASN A 144 8.48 13.92 0.32
CA ASN A 144 7.53 14.97 -0.03
C ASN A 144 6.71 14.59 -1.27
N GLU A 145 7.36 14.06 -2.30
CA GLU A 145 6.66 13.57 -3.50
C GLU A 145 5.74 12.39 -3.17
N LEU A 146 6.19 11.46 -2.33
CA LEU A 146 5.38 10.34 -1.86
C LEU A 146 4.15 10.82 -1.09
N ARG A 147 4.30 11.85 -0.24
CA ARG A 147 3.18 12.47 0.47
C ARG A 147 2.20 13.11 -0.51
N ALA A 148 2.69 13.83 -1.51
CA ALA A 148 1.86 14.43 -2.55
C ALA A 148 1.07 13.36 -3.33
N ALA A 149 1.74 12.30 -3.79
CA ALA A 149 1.15 11.21 -4.55
C ALA A 149 0.07 10.44 -3.77
N LEU A 150 0.28 10.23 -2.47
CA LEU A 150 -0.66 9.51 -1.61
C LEU A 150 -1.68 10.42 -0.90
N GLN A 151 -1.66 11.73 -1.17
CA GLN A 151 -2.48 12.75 -0.51
C GLN A 151 -2.36 12.71 1.02
N ILE A 152 -1.12 12.58 1.51
CA ILE A 152 -0.79 12.53 2.92
C ILE A 152 -0.30 13.91 3.37
N PRO A 153 -0.94 14.52 4.38
CA PRO A 153 -0.49 15.82 4.90
C PRO A 153 0.80 15.68 5.72
N ILE A 154 1.59 16.75 5.75
CA ILE A 154 2.71 16.86 6.68
C ILE A 154 2.13 17.03 8.10
N PRO A 155 2.54 16.20 9.07
CA PRO A 155 2.02 16.30 10.41
C PRO A 155 2.60 17.53 11.13
N ASN A 156 1.80 18.16 11.98
CA ASN A 156 2.29 19.23 12.88
C ASN A 156 3.25 18.68 13.94
N ASN A 157 3.08 17.41 14.33
CA ASN A 157 3.93 16.72 15.29
C ASN A 157 4.65 15.53 14.61
N PRO A 158 5.99 15.48 14.58
CA PRO A 158 6.74 14.42 13.92
C PRO A 158 6.47 13.02 14.52
N LYS A 159 6.01 12.93 15.78
CA LYS A 159 5.68 11.63 16.40
C LYS A 159 4.43 10.97 15.81
N GLU A 160 3.57 11.76 15.18
CA GLU A 160 2.32 11.30 14.57
C GLU A 160 2.47 11.04 13.07
N ASP A 161 3.69 11.19 12.52
CA ASP A 161 3.92 11.03 11.09
C ASP A 161 3.53 9.64 10.60
N THR A 162 2.77 9.65 9.52
CA THR A 162 2.34 8.45 8.83
C THR A 162 3.41 7.94 7.88
N VAL A 163 4.34 8.80 7.46
CA VAL A 163 5.48 8.45 6.60
C VAL A 163 6.77 8.69 7.39
N ARG A 164 7.67 7.70 7.45
CA ARG A 164 8.94 7.87 8.18
C ARG A 164 10.06 7.06 7.57
N ILE A 165 11.29 7.52 7.80
CA ILE A 165 12.51 6.81 7.45
C ILE A 165 12.97 5.98 8.65
N ARG A 166 13.28 4.71 8.45
CA ARG A 166 13.86 3.81 9.46
C ARG A 166 15.37 3.75 9.35
N THR A 167 16.01 3.30 10.42
CA THR A 167 17.41 2.86 10.41
C THR A 167 17.65 1.87 9.27
N GLY A 168 18.62 2.17 8.41
CA GLY A 168 18.88 1.42 7.17
C GLY A 168 18.16 1.95 5.92
N GLY A 169 17.57 3.15 5.98
CA GLY A 169 17.05 3.85 4.80
C GLY A 169 15.75 3.26 4.22
N THR A 170 15.04 2.42 4.97
CA THR A 170 13.72 1.94 4.56
C THR A 170 12.67 2.97 4.89
N ILE A 171 11.84 3.32 3.92
CA ILE A 171 10.72 4.24 4.11
C ILE A 171 9.47 3.44 4.47
N GLU A 172 8.80 3.84 5.53
CA GLU A 172 7.56 3.24 6.03
C GLU A 172 6.39 4.20 5.87
N VAL A 173 5.29 3.71 5.29
CA VAL A 173 4.00 4.41 5.22
C VAL A 173 2.98 3.63 6.03
N LYS A 174 2.29 4.29 6.95
CA LYS A 174 1.21 3.69 7.75
C LYS A 174 0.05 3.27 6.83
N GLY A 175 -0.43 2.04 6.98
CA GLY A 175 -1.52 1.47 6.17
C GLY A 175 -1.01 0.53 5.08
N ASN A 176 -1.95 -0.07 4.34
CA ASN A 176 -1.63 -0.90 3.17
C ASN A 176 -1.79 -0.07 1.89
N ARG A 177 -0.72 0.60 1.49
CA ARG A 177 -0.65 1.50 0.32
C ARG A 177 0.21 0.92 -0.81
N VAL A 178 0.45 -0.40 -0.82
CA VAL A 178 1.40 -1.04 -1.74
C VAL A 178 1.07 -0.78 -3.21
N GLN A 179 -0.21 -0.91 -3.57
CA GLN A 179 -0.65 -0.73 -4.96
C GLN A 179 -0.47 0.71 -5.42
N GLU A 180 -0.93 1.68 -4.63
CA GLU A 180 -0.80 3.11 -4.91
C GLU A 180 0.67 3.51 -5.10
N VAL A 181 1.55 3.07 -4.20
CA VAL A 181 2.99 3.36 -4.28
C VAL A 181 3.63 2.71 -5.51
N LYS A 182 3.29 1.45 -5.81
CA LYS A 182 3.83 0.78 -7.01
C LYS A 182 3.36 1.46 -8.29
N GLN A 183 2.10 1.85 -8.35
CA GLN A 183 1.52 2.53 -9.49
C GLN A 183 2.20 3.89 -9.71
N TRP A 184 2.41 4.66 -8.64
CA TRP A 184 3.13 5.94 -8.71
C TRP A 184 4.58 5.76 -9.17
N LEU A 185 5.33 4.84 -8.56
CA LEU A 185 6.72 4.58 -8.95
C LEU A 185 6.83 4.09 -10.40
N ALA A 186 5.90 3.25 -10.85
CA ALA A 186 5.85 2.80 -12.23
C ALA A 186 5.52 3.96 -13.19
N GLY A 187 4.65 4.90 -12.78
CA GLY A 187 4.34 6.12 -13.53
C GLY A 187 5.55 7.04 -13.70
N LEU A 188 6.45 7.08 -12.71
CA LEU A 188 7.73 7.78 -12.79
C LEU A 188 8.82 7.01 -13.57
N GLY A 189 8.56 5.77 -13.98
CA GLY A 189 9.49 4.94 -14.76
C GLY A 189 10.54 4.17 -13.93
N PHE A 190 10.31 3.91 -12.64
CA PHE A 190 11.22 3.12 -11.80
C PHE A 190 11.01 1.59 -11.86
#